data_AF-A0A2S0PD43-F1
#
_entry.id   AF-A0A2S0PD43-F1
#
_cell.length_a   1.000
_cell.length_b   1.000
_cell.length_c   1.000
_cell.angle_alpha   90.00
_cell.angle_beta   90.00
_cell.angle_gamma   90.00
#
_symmetry.space_group_name_H-M   'P 1'
#
loop_
_entity.id
_entity.type
_entity.pdbx_description
1 polymer ?
#
loop_
_entity_poly.entity_id
_entity_poly.type
_entity_poly.pdbx_seq_one_letter_code
_entity_poly.pdbx_strand_id
1 'polypeptide(L)' 'MTNADHQTLLAGILDLTGMVVVSGYAHPIYDEMLASWETHSTSSRISAGRGGATRTETVWLNPACSRALHAQGLFEECTT' A
#
# COMPACT_ATOMS: atom_id res chain seq x y z
N MET A 1 -17.09 0.50 -5.83
CA MET A 1 -16.88 1.83 -5.22
C MET A 1 -16.59 2.80 -6.33
N THR A 2 -17.11 4.01 -6.23
CA THR A 2 -16.86 5.08 -7.19
C THR A 2 -15.55 5.79 -6.86
N ASN A 3 -14.95 6.48 -7.83
CA ASN A 3 -13.77 7.32 -7.59
C ASN A 3 -13.97 8.33 -6.44
N ALA A 4 -15.20 8.85 -6.28
CA ALA A 4 -15.55 9.75 -5.20
C ALA A 4 -15.52 9.09 -3.82
N ASP A 5 -15.92 7.81 -3.73
CA ASP A 5 -15.83 7.04 -2.48
C ASP A 5 -14.36 6.84 -2.07
N HIS A 6 -13.49 6.56 -3.05
CA HIS A 6 -12.04 6.42 -2.81
C HIS A 6 -11.43 7.73 -2.33
N GLN A 7 -11.77 8.87 -2.94
CA GLN A 7 -11.27 10.18 -2.52
C GLN A 7 -11.74 10.56 -1.11
N THR A 8 -13.00 10.28 -0.76
CA THR A 8 -13.54 10.55 0.58
C THR A 8 -12.83 9.72 1.64
N LEU A 9 -12.61 8.43 1.37
CA LEU A 9 -11.86 7.55 2.25
C LEU A 9 -10.42 8.04 2.45
N LEU A 10 -9.72 8.37 1.36
CA LEU A 10 -8.34 8.83 1.40
C LEU A 10 -8.20 10.18 2.12
N ALA A 11 -9.15 11.10 1.93
CA ALA A 11 -9.17 12.37 2.66
C ALA A 11 -9.27 12.16 4.18
N GLY A 12 -10.14 11.25 4.63
CA GLY A 12 -10.24 10.91 6.06
C GLY A 12 -8.97 10.25 6.60
N ILE A 13 -8.35 9.38 5.81
CA ILE A 13 -7.09 8.71 6.17
C ILE A 13 -5.93 9.71 6.30
N LEU A 14 -5.86 10.70 5.41
CA LEU A 14 -4.80 11.72 5.42
C LEU A 14 -4.91 12.67 6.63
N ASP A 15 -6.09 12.82 7.22
CA ASP A 15 -6.31 13.63 8.43
C ASP A 15 -5.90 12.90 9.73
N LEU A 16 -5.71 11.57 9.68
CA LEU A 16 -5.34 10.78 10.85
C LEU A 16 -3.89 11.04 11.28
N THR A 17 -3.71 11.32 12.57
CA THR A 17 -2.39 11.57 13.19
C THR A 17 -1.68 10.28 13.64
N GLY A 18 -2.31 9.12 13.49
CA GLY A 18 -1.79 7.81 13.89
C GLY A 18 -0.93 7.12 12.83
N MET A 19 -0.53 5.88 13.09
CA MET A 19 0.09 5.01 12.07
C MET A 19 -1.02 4.39 11.21
N VAL A 20 -0.89 4.51 9.89
CA VAL A 20 -1.90 4.02 8.95
C VAL A 20 -1.24 3.23 7.83
N VAL A 21 -1.86 2.11 7.51
CA VAL A 21 -1.51 1.24 6.39
C VAL A 21 -2.74 1.09 5.50
N VAL A 22 -2.57 1.31 4.21
CA VAL A 22 -3.61 1.08 3.20
C VAL A 22 -3.14 -0.05 2.29
N SER A 23 -3.98 -1.05 2.06
CA SER A 23 -3.72 -2.12 1.09
C SER A 23 -4.77 -2.11 -0.01
N GLY A 24 -4.35 -2.36 -1.25
CA GLY A 24 -5.23 -2.33 -2.40
C GLY A 24 -4.53 -2.63 -3.72
N TYR A 25 -5.18 -2.26 -4.81
CA TYR A 25 -4.61 -2.34 -6.15
C TYR A 25 -4.16 -0.96 -6.60
N ALA A 26 -3.03 -0.89 -7.33
CA ALA A 26 -2.55 0.35 -7.91
C ALA A 26 -3.64 1.02 -8.76
N HIS A 27 -3.87 2.30 -8.52
CA HIS A 27 -4.87 3.09 -9.22
C HIS A 27 -4.45 4.56 -9.16
N PRO A 28 -4.64 5.37 -10.24
CA PRO A 28 -4.11 6.73 -10.32
C PRO A 28 -4.45 7.65 -9.14
N ILE A 29 -5.66 7.51 -8.58
CA ILE A 29 -6.10 8.28 -7.40
C ILE A 29 -5.18 8.03 -6.19
N TYR A 30 -4.77 6.78 -5.98
CA TYR A 30 -3.87 6.44 -4.87
C TYR A 30 -2.47 6.96 -5.14
N ASP A 31 -1.98 6.86 -6.38
CA ASP A 31 -0.68 7.38 -6.76
C ASP A 31 -0.58 8.90 -6.58
N GLU A 32 -1.67 9.63 -6.85
CA GLU A 32 -1.74 11.08 -6.63
C GLU A 32 -1.89 11.46 -5.15
N MET A 33 -2.84 10.86 -4.43
CA MET A 33 -3.16 11.25 -3.04
C MET A 33 -2.16 10.70 -2.01
N LEU A 34 -1.54 9.56 -2.29
CA LEU A 34 -0.57 8.89 -1.40
C LEU A 34 0.87 9.01 -1.92
N ALA A 35 1.16 9.96 -2.81
CA ALA A 35 2.50 10.17 -3.39
C ALA A 35 3.61 10.38 -2.33
N SER A 36 3.25 10.87 -1.13
CA SER A 36 4.18 11.09 -0.01
C SER A 36 4.32 9.89 0.93
N TRP A 37 3.58 8.81 0.69
CA TRP A 37 3.58 7.61 1.52
C TRP A 37 4.55 6.58 0.94
N GLU A 38 5.16 5.78 1.82
CA GLU A 38 6.02 4.70 1.39
C GLU A 38 5.17 3.59 0.77
N THR A 39 5.55 3.13 -0.42
CA THR A 39 4.74 2.19 -1.22
C THR A 39 5.50 0.91 -1.49
N HIS A 40 4.89 -0.23 -1.19
CA HIS A 40 5.41 -1.56 -1.45
C HIS A 40 4.46 -2.33 -2.35
N SER A 41 4.96 -2.93 -3.42
CA SER A 41 4.14 -3.74 -4.32
C SER A 41 4.65 -5.17 -4.38
N THR A 42 3.74 -6.11 -4.16
CA THR A 42 4.04 -7.55 -4.18
C THR A 42 3.22 -8.22 -5.27
N SER A 43 3.92 -8.91 -6.17
CA SER A 43 3.27 -9.68 -7.23
C SER A 43 3.03 -11.11 -6.78
N SER A 44 1.76 -11.46 -6.56
CA SER A 44 1.36 -12.82 -6.21
C SER A 44 0.90 -13.58 -7.44
N ARG A 45 1.52 -14.74 -7.70
CA ARG A 45 1.05 -15.69 -8.71
C ARG A 45 -0.20 -16.38 -8.19
N ILE A 46 -1.33 -16.11 -8.80
CA ILE A 46 -2.56 -16.84 -8.49
C ILE A 46 -2.56 -18.09 -9.37
N SER A 47 -2.75 -19.26 -8.77
CA SER A 47 -3.01 -20.51 -9.48
C SER A 47 -4.42 -20.49 -10.07
N ALA A 48 -4.66 -19.62 -11.05
CA ALA A 48 -5.84 -19.70 -11.90
C ALA A 48 -5.59 -20.81 -12.92
N GLY A 49 -6.25 -21.96 -12.73
CA GLY A 49 -6.15 -23.10 -13.64
C GLY A 49 -6.36 -22.64 -15.09
N ARG A 50 -5.37 -22.93 -15.94
CA ARG A 50 -5.31 -22.65 -17.38
C ARG A 50 -4.85 -21.24 -17.82
N GLY A 51 -4.34 -20.41 -16.91
CA GLY A 51 -3.64 -19.16 -17.26
C GLY A 51 -3.40 -18.30 -16.02
N GLY A 52 -2.18 -18.34 -15.48
CA GLY A 52 -1.83 -17.68 -14.21
C GLY A 52 -1.95 -16.16 -14.32
N ALA A 53 -3.09 -15.61 -13.92
CA ALA A 53 -3.23 -14.18 -13.73
C ALA A 53 -2.31 -13.75 -12.59
N THR A 54 -1.39 -12.82 -12.88
CA THR A 54 -0.60 -12.16 -11.84
C THR A 54 -1.43 -11.00 -11.32
N ARG A 55 -1.77 -11.00 -10.03
CA ARG A 55 -2.29 -9.79 -9.38
C ARG A 55 -1.17 -9.16 -8.60
N THR A 56 -0.93 -7.89 -8.90
CA THR A 56 0.00 -7.05 -8.14
C THR A 56 -0.82 -6.32 -7.09
N GLU A 57 -0.54 -6.61 -5.83
CA GLU A 57 -1.12 -5.92 -4.68
C GLU A 57 -0.13 -4.85 -4.22
N THR A 58 -0.65 -3.70 -3.81
CA THR A 58 0.13 -2.54 -3.37
C THR A 58 -0.29 -2.16 -1.96
N VAL A 59 0.70 -1.82 -1.14
CA VAL A 59 0.54 -1.37 0.24
C VAL A 59 1.18 0.00 0.37
N TRP A 60 0.47 0.95 0.97
CA TRP A 60 0.95 2.30 1.29
C TRP A 60 1.05 2.47 2.80
N LEU A 61 2.18 3.00 3.26
CA LEU A 61 2.51 3.24 4.66
C LEU A 61 2.67 4.74 4.88
N ASN A 62 1.95 5.29 5.84
CA ASN A 62 2.13 6.70 6.16
C ASN A 62 3.52 6.95 6.77
N PRO A 63 4.05 8.19 6.74
CA PRO A 63 5.39 8.49 7.25
C PRO A 63 5.60 8.08 8.73
N ALA A 64 4.54 8.11 9.55
CA ALA A 64 4.62 7.64 10.93
C ALA A 64 4.84 6.12 11.01
N CYS A 65 4.08 5.34 10.23
CA CYS A 65 4.20 3.89 10.14
C CYS A 65 5.54 3.48 9.52
N SER A 66 5.93 4.11 8.42
CA SER A 66 7.25 3.93 7.78
C SER A 66 8.39 4.15 8.78
N ARG A 67 8.42 5.28 9.51
CA ARG A 67 9.46 5.53 10.51
C ARG A 67 9.48 4.46 11.62
N ALA A 68 8.31 4.07 12.12
CA ALA A 68 8.22 3.05 13.17
C ALA A 68 8.70 1.68 12.68
N LEU A 69 8.38 1.32 11.45
CA LEU A 69 8.77 0.10 10.78
C LEU A 69 10.30 0.03 10.58
N HIS A 70 10.90 1.08 10.05
CA HIS A 70 12.35 1.18 9.86
C HIS A 70 13.10 1.21 11.19
N ALA A 71 12.52 1.81 12.23
CA ALA A 71 13.09 1.75 13.58
C ALA A 71 13.07 0.34 14.20
N GLN A 72 12.24 -0.57 13.69
CA GLN A 72 12.09 -1.95 14.20
C GLN A 72 12.79 -3.01 13.32
N GLY A 73 13.46 -2.61 12.22
CA GLY A 73 14.24 -3.52 11.38
C GLY A 73 13.44 -4.63 10.66
N LEU A 74 12.11 -4.50 10.56
CA LEU A 74 11.22 -5.61 10.16
C LEU A 74 11.44 -6.11 8.72
N PHE A 75 12.06 -5.30 7.86
CA PHE A 75 12.39 -5.65 6.47
C PHE A 75 13.89 -5.84 6.22
N GLU A 76 14.72 -5.98 7.26
CA GLU A 76 16.11 -6.43 7.04
C GLU A 76 16.09 -7.87 6.51
N GLU A 77 16.26 -8.01 5.19
CA GLU A 77 16.60 -9.27 4.56
C GLU A 77 17.83 -9.87 5.26
N CYS A 78 17.71 -11.10 5.74
CA CYS A 78 18.84 -11.94 6.13
C CYS A 78 19.78 -12.08 4.92
N THR A 79 20.68 -11.12 4.76
CA THR A 79 21.71 -11.15 3.72
C THR A 79 22.76 -12.16 4.19
N THR A 80 22.74 -13.35 3.59
CA THR A 80 23.71 -14.43 3.84
C THR A 80 24.98 -14.21 3.01
#